data_AF-A0AAN6NG28-F1
#
_entry.id   AF-A0AAN6NG28-F1
#
_cell.length_a   1.000
_cell.length_b   1.000
_cell.length_c   1.000
_cell.angle_alpha   90.00
_cell.angle_beta   90.00
_cell.angle_gamma   90.00
#
_symmetry.space_group_name_H-M   'P 1'
#
loop_
_entity.id
_entity.type
_entity.pdbx_description
1 polymer ?
#
loop_
_entity_poly.entity_id
_entity_poly.type
_entity_poly.pdbx_seq_one_letter_code
_entity_poly.pdbx_strand_id
1 'polypeptide(L)'
;MAERGLAPRDPSALGETIPDADLETCSHRHEILAAVIEADRGRPLPIVTLYHWQPPTVRLKCRVMLSPDVLPTIKGFTALDTYFLPKSLDRDISETFSALLTATPPSGPEITPQLLSDLIAQLPITDQGDFVQFFSFSVFSNSPNEVLADGLLPIWKWAKPNSSYNCKRGFWETNLHQALEHVEWTAGKDLILLIIGVSEQTFQTLQTIADRRTTGLASIMRLETLGYDL
;
A
#
# COMPACT_ATOMS: atom_id res chain seq x y z
N MET A 1 30.53 -7.46 -58.60
CA MET A 1 29.87 -8.49 -57.76
C MET A 1 30.30 -8.23 -56.33
N ALA A 2 29.40 -7.68 -55.51
CA ALA A 2 29.70 -7.21 -54.16
C ALA A 2 29.20 -8.23 -53.15
N GLU A 3 30.11 -8.71 -52.29
CA GLU A 3 29.78 -9.53 -51.12
C GLU A 3 29.07 -8.66 -50.08
N ARG A 4 27.82 -9.00 -49.78
CA ARG A 4 27.09 -8.43 -48.63
C ARG A 4 27.42 -9.28 -47.41
N GLY A 5 28.30 -8.76 -46.56
CA GLY A 5 28.51 -9.29 -45.21
C GLY A 5 27.23 -9.16 -44.38
N LEU A 6 26.65 -10.29 -43.99
CA LEU A 6 25.69 -10.35 -42.89
C LEU A 6 26.49 -10.25 -41.58
N ALA A 7 26.41 -9.09 -40.91
CA ALA A 7 26.76 -9.01 -39.50
C ALA A 7 25.68 -9.75 -38.67
N PRO A 8 26.04 -10.46 -37.60
CA PRO A 8 25.07 -11.05 -36.70
C PRO A 8 24.28 -9.94 -36.00
N ARG A 9 22.95 -10.00 -36.07
CA ARG A 9 22.08 -9.17 -35.22
C ARG A 9 22.33 -9.59 -33.78
N ASP A 10 22.91 -8.69 -33.01
CA ASP A 10 23.10 -8.79 -31.58
C ASP A 10 21.72 -8.99 -30.90
N PRO A 11 21.46 -10.12 -30.22
CA PRO A 11 20.19 -10.37 -29.54
C PRO A 11 20.04 -9.56 -28.23
N SER A 12 20.98 -8.66 -27.92
CA SER A 12 21.00 -7.87 -26.69
C SER A 12 20.11 -6.61 -26.70
N ALA A 13 19.39 -6.33 -27.79
CA ALA A 13 18.59 -5.11 -27.97
C ALA A 13 17.10 -5.21 -27.55
N LEU A 14 16.71 -6.21 -26.75
CA LEU A 14 15.33 -6.40 -26.26
C LEU A 14 15.21 -6.30 -24.74
N GLY A 15 16.00 -5.42 -24.14
CA GLY A 15 15.93 -5.06 -22.72
C GLY A 15 15.57 -3.60 -22.47
N GLU A 16 14.96 -2.90 -23.44
CA GLU A 16 14.42 -1.57 -23.18
C GLU A 16 13.24 -1.70 -22.21
N THR A 17 13.52 -1.51 -20.92
CA THR A 17 12.51 -1.28 -19.90
C THR A 17 11.70 -0.08 -20.32
N ILE A 18 10.49 -0.30 -20.85
CA ILE A 18 9.53 0.78 -21.11
C ILE A 18 9.38 1.55 -19.78
N PRO A 19 9.72 2.85 -19.75
CA PRO A 19 9.57 3.67 -18.55
C PRO A 19 8.13 3.57 -18.06
N ASP A 20 7.93 3.32 -16.77
CA ASP A 20 6.59 3.36 -16.20
C ASP A 20 6.25 4.82 -15.92
N ALA A 21 5.45 5.43 -16.79
CA ALA A 21 5.00 6.81 -16.63
C ALA A 21 4.31 7.06 -15.28
N ASP A 22 3.72 6.01 -14.67
CA ASP A 22 3.14 6.12 -13.34
C ASP A 22 4.21 6.24 -12.24
N LEU A 23 5.39 5.63 -12.41
CA LEU A 23 6.53 5.80 -11.49
C LEU A 23 7.16 7.19 -11.61
N GLU A 24 7.17 7.76 -12.82
CA GLU A 24 7.62 9.14 -13.03
C GLU A 24 6.62 10.15 -12.43
N THR A 25 5.33 9.90 -12.63
CA THR A 25 4.25 10.73 -12.09
C THR A 25 4.18 10.63 -10.57
N CYS A 26 4.28 9.41 -10.02
CA CYS A 26 4.29 9.14 -8.59
C CYS A 26 5.72 9.08 -8.06
N SER A 27 6.42 10.22 -8.05
CA SER A 27 7.83 10.30 -7.65
C SER A 27 8.05 10.71 -6.19
N HIS A 28 6.99 11.11 -5.48
CA HIS A 28 7.10 11.61 -4.11
C HIS A 28 6.83 10.50 -3.09
N ARG A 29 7.86 10.14 -2.30
CA ARG A 29 7.77 9.14 -1.24
C ARG A 29 7.11 9.72 0.02
N HIS A 30 6.16 8.99 0.57
CA HIS A 30 5.46 9.26 1.82
C HIS A 30 5.57 8.05 2.75
N GLU A 31 5.59 8.32 4.05
CA GLU A 31 5.53 7.28 5.08
C GLU A 31 4.10 7.09 5.56
N ILE A 32 3.66 5.83 5.61
CA ILE A 32 2.36 5.44 6.14
C ILE A 32 2.55 4.75 7.47
N LEU A 33 1.81 5.20 8.48
CA LEU A 33 1.58 4.46 9.72
C LEU A 33 0.28 3.68 9.56
N ALA A 34 0.34 2.36 9.64
CA ALA A 34 -0.82 1.49 9.61
C ALA A 34 -1.14 0.96 11.01
N ALA A 35 -2.40 1.03 11.42
CA ALA A 35 -2.88 0.54 12.70
C ALA A 35 -3.96 -0.53 12.50
N VAL A 36 -3.82 -1.64 13.19
CA VAL A 36 -4.75 -2.76 13.17
C VAL A 36 -5.19 -3.05 14.60
N ILE A 37 -6.48 -2.90 14.85
CA ILE A 37 -7.07 -3.32 16.13
C ILE A 37 -7.15 -4.84 16.10
N GLU A 38 -6.58 -5.50 17.11
CA GLU A 38 -6.73 -6.95 17.28
C GLU A 38 -8.20 -7.28 17.58
N ALA A 39 -8.99 -7.48 16.52
CA ALA A 39 -10.39 -7.84 16.64
C ALA A 39 -10.56 -9.33 16.97
N ASP A 40 -11.67 -9.65 17.64
CA ASP A 40 -12.14 -11.03 17.86
C ASP A 40 -12.10 -11.84 16.55
N ARG A 41 -11.67 -13.11 16.66
CA ARG A 41 -11.22 -14.04 15.60
C ARG A 41 -12.28 -14.46 14.54
N GLY A 42 -13.23 -13.59 14.20
CA GLY A 42 -14.38 -13.88 13.33
C GLY A 42 -14.40 -13.16 11.97
N ARG A 43 -13.47 -12.25 11.67
CA ARG A 43 -13.41 -11.57 10.34
C ARG A 43 -12.35 -12.17 9.43
N PRO A 44 -12.65 -12.40 8.14
CA PRO A 44 -11.68 -12.96 7.18
C PRO A 44 -10.56 -11.97 6.81
N LEU A 45 -10.83 -10.66 6.87
CA LEU A 45 -9.83 -9.60 6.68
C LEU A 45 -10.03 -8.51 7.75
N PRO A 46 -8.98 -8.10 8.48
CA PRO A 46 -9.09 -7.02 9.44
C PRO A 46 -9.20 -5.66 8.73
N ILE A 47 -9.75 -4.68 9.45
CA ILE A 47 -9.75 -3.28 9.02
C ILE A 47 -8.43 -2.67 9.47
N VAL A 48 -7.64 -2.22 8.49
CA VAL A 48 -6.39 -1.48 8.70
C VAL A 48 -6.67 0.00 8.51
N THR A 49 -6.32 0.81 9.51
CA THR A 49 -6.42 2.27 9.43
C THR A 49 -5.08 2.84 8.98
N LEU A 50 -5.08 3.63 7.91
CA LEU A 50 -3.87 4.21 7.32
C LEU A 50 -3.78 5.69 7.65
N TYR A 51 -2.67 6.08 8.25
CA TYR A 51 -2.32 7.46 8.57
C TYR A 51 -1.13 7.91 7.72
N HIS A 52 -1.20 9.13 7.18
CA HIS A 52 -0.04 9.81 6.62
C HIS A 52 0.83 10.33 7.75
N TRP A 53 2.06 9.85 7.82
CA TRP A 53 3.04 10.27 8.82
C TRP A 53 3.92 11.38 8.25
N GLN A 54 3.75 12.59 8.79
CA GLN A 54 4.50 13.76 8.35
C GLN A 54 4.72 14.69 9.55
N PRO A 55 5.66 14.36 10.45
CA PRO A 55 5.91 15.13 11.67
C PRO A 55 6.05 16.64 11.40
N PRO A 56 5.41 17.50 12.21
CA PRO A 56 4.74 17.18 13.47
C PRO A 56 3.30 16.66 13.32
N THR A 57 2.82 16.42 12.09
CA THR A 57 1.44 16.01 11.83
C THR A 57 1.29 14.52 11.53
N VAL A 58 0.23 13.92 12.05
CA VAL A 58 -0.27 12.60 11.68
C VAL A 58 -1.69 12.80 11.19
N ARG A 59 -2.00 12.34 9.98
CA ARG A 59 -3.33 12.53 9.36
C ARG A 59 -3.96 11.22 8.96
N LEU A 60 -5.15 10.91 9.47
CA LEU A 60 -5.96 9.81 8.96
C LEU A 60 -6.23 10.01 7.46
N LYS A 61 -5.99 8.97 6.65
CA LYS A 61 -6.28 9.02 5.20
C LYS A 61 -7.41 8.10 4.81
N CYS A 62 -7.34 6.82 5.17
CA CYS A 62 -8.43 5.90 4.86
C CYS A 62 -8.40 4.66 5.76
N ARG A 63 -9.46 3.88 5.67
CA ARG A 63 -9.55 2.54 6.26
C ARG A 63 -9.70 1.54 5.12
N VAL A 64 -8.92 0.48 5.16
CA VAL A 64 -8.89 -0.55 4.13
C VAL A 64 -9.07 -1.92 4.77
N MET A 65 -9.71 -2.84 4.05
CA MET A 65 -9.67 -4.25 4.42
C MET A 65 -8.40 -4.85 3.83
N LEU A 66 -7.51 -5.38 4.66
CA LEU A 66 -6.21 -5.87 4.22
C LEU A 66 -5.68 -6.90 5.22
N SER A 67 -5.15 -8.03 4.74
CA SER A 67 -4.40 -8.93 5.62
C SER A 67 -3.05 -8.30 5.96
N PRO A 68 -2.66 -8.18 7.24
CA PRO A 68 -1.34 -7.67 7.61
C PRO A 68 -0.19 -8.48 7.01
N ASP A 69 -0.43 -9.76 6.70
CA ASP A 69 0.58 -10.69 6.15
C ASP A 69 1.10 -10.29 4.76
N VAL A 70 0.36 -9.45 4.02
CA VAL A 70 0.84 -8.97 2.71
C VAL A 70 1.71 -7.72 2.82
N LEU A 71 1.66 -6.99 3.94
CA LEU A 71 2.44 -5.77 4.14
C LEU A 71 3.97 -5.97 4.01
N PRO A 72 4.59 -7.08 4.46
CA PRO A 72 6.01 -7.36 4.27
C PRO A 72 6.49 -7.44 2.81
N THR A 73 5.57 -7.49 1.84
CA THR A 73 5.94 -7.41 0.42
C THR A 73 6.27 -5.99 -0.02
N ILE A 74 5.78 -4.98 0.70
CA ILE A 74 5.95 -3.55 0.43
C ILE A 74 7.36 -3.09 0.83
N LYS A 75 8.01 -2.32 -0.06
CA LYS A 75 9.30 -1.72 0.20
C LYS A 75 9.21 -0.73 1.38
N GLY A 76 10.19 -0.82 2.27
CA GLY A 76 10.23 0.00 3.49
C GLY A 76 9.29 -0.49 4.59
N PHE A 77 8.68 -1.66 4.45
CA PHE A 77 7.89 -2.27 5.51
C PHE A 77 8.71 -2.45 6.79
N THR A 78 8.14 -2.02 7.91
CA THR A 78 8.65 -2.26 9.26
C THR A 78 7.49 -2.62 10.18
N ALA A 79 7.61 -3.75 10.88
CA ALA A 79 6.72 -4.06 12.00
C ALA A 79 7.19 -3.24 13.21
N LEU A 80 6.30 -2.46 13.82
CA LEU A 80 6.67 -1.52 14.87
C LEU A 80 6.53 -2.16 16.26
N ASP A 81 5.30 -2.37 16.72
CA ASP A 81 4.97 -3.27 17.84
C ASP A 81 3.43 -3.31 18.03
N THR A 82 2.98 -4.04 19.05
CA THR A 82 1.61 -4.02 19.55
C THR A 82 1.54 -3.23 20.86
N TYR A 83 0.59 -2.30 20.94
CA TYR A 83 0.42 -1.44 22.10
C TYR A 83 -1.03 -1.45 22.58
N PHE A 84 -1.21 -1.33 23.88
CA PHE A 84 -2.53 -1.14 24.47
C PHE A 84 -2.90 0.34 24.41
N LEU A 85 -3.94 0.70 23.66
CA LEU A 85 -4.40 2.08 23.54
C LEU A 85 -5.74 2.28 24.25
N PRO A 86 -5.92 3.40 24.98
CA PRO A 86 -7.21 3.79 25.54
C PRO A 86 -8.33 3.80 24.49
N LYS A 87 -9.53 3.32 24.84
CA LYS A 87 -10.70 3.37 23.92
C LYS A 87 -11.06 4.77 23.44
N SER A 88 -10.70 5.80 24.21
CA SER A 88 -10.89 7.19 23.82
C SER A 88 -10.06 7.58 22.58
N LEU A 89 -8.98 6.86 22.27
CA LEU A 89 -8.11 7.14 21.13
C LEU A 89 -8.60 6.56 19.79
N ASP A 90 -9.60 5.67 19.78
CA ASP A 90 -10.08 5.04 18.53
C ASP A 90 -10.51 6.04 17.44
N ARG A 91 -10.91 7.26 17.82
CA ARG A 91 -11.20 8.35 16.88
C ARG A 91 -10.05 9.34 16.71
N ASP A 92 -9.14 9.42 17.68
CA ASP A 92 -8.28 10.59 17.89
C ASP A 92 -6.78 10.27 17.84
N ILE A 93 -6.34 9.08 17.37
CA ILE A 93 -4.90 8.77 17.16
C ILE A 93 -4.20 9.88 16.37
N SER A 94 -4.85 10.37 15.31
CA SER A 94 -4.33 11.41 14.43
C SER A 94 -4.04 12.71 15.19
N GLU A 95 -5.02 13.20 15.96
CA GLU A 95 -4.93 14.45 16.70
C GLU A 95 -3.99 14.30 17.90
N THR A 96 -4.11 13.20 18.64
CA THR A 96 -3.29 12.93 19.83
C THR A 96 -1.82 12.81 19.47
N PHE A 97 -1.48 12.00 18.45
CA PHE A 97 -0.09 11.87 18.03
C PHE A 97 0.45 13.18 17.45
N SER A 98 -0.35 13.95 16.71
CA SER A 98 0.06 15.28 16.24
C SER A 98 0.36 16.24 17.39
N ALA A 99 -0.49 16.24 18.44
CA ALA A 99 -0.27 17.06 19.62
C ALA A 99 1.01 16.67 20.37
N LEU A 100 1.24 15.37 20.55
CA LEU A 100 2.44 14.85 21.21
C LEU A 100 3.71 15.14 20.40
N LEU A 101 3.68 14.96 19.08
CA LEU A 101 4.80 15.30 18.19
C LEU A 101 5.07 16.80 18.11
N THR A 102 4.05 17.63 18.30
CA THR A 102 4.23 19.08 18.37
C THR A 102 4.88 19.49 19.69
N ALA A 103 4.50 18.85 20.80
CA ALA A 103 5.09 19.08 22.11
C ALA A 103 6.53 18.56 22.21
N THR A 104 6.80 17.41 21.60
CA THR A 104 8.11 16.74 21.58
C THR A 104 8.48 16.35 20.14
N PRO A 105 9.08 17.26 19.36
CA PRO A 105 9.43 16.99 17.97
C PRO A 105 10.47 15.87 17.86
N PRO A 106 10.29 14.90 16.94
CA PRO A 106 11.27 13.86 16.72
C PRO A 106 12.53 14.44 16.04
N SER A 107 13.67 13.78 16.24
CA SER A 107 14.93 14.17 15.60
C SER A 107 14.97 13.90 14.09
N GLY A 108 13.99 13.17 13.55
CA GLY A 108 13.89 12.84 12.13
C GLY A 108 12.46 12.47 11.71
N PRO A 109 12.22 12.29 10.40
CA PRO A 109 10.90 11.97 9.86
C PRO A 109 10.54 10.48 9.97
N GLU A 110 11.49 9.63 10.32
CA GLU A 110 11.34 8.17 10.33
C GLU A 110 10.48 7.69 11.51
N ILE A 111 9.62 6.71 11.26
CA ILE A 111 8.82 6.04 12.27
C ILE A 111 9.63 4.88 12.83
N THR A 112 9.96 4.92 14.11
CA THR A 112 10.66 3.83 14.79
C THR A 112 9.80 3.24 15.91
N PRO A 113 10.03 1.97 16.30
CA PRO A 113 9.38 1.39 17.48
C PRO A 113 9.59 2.25 18.74
N GLN A 114 10.81 2.78 18.93
CA GLN A 114 11.14 3.64 20.07
C GLN A 114 10.30 4.92 20.07
N LEU A 115 10.18 5.59 18.92
CA LEU A 115 9.36 6.81 18.82
C LEU A 115 7.90 6.54 19.14
N LEU A 116 7.31 5.44 18.64
CA LEU A 116 5.94 5.08 19.00
C LEU A 116 5.81 4.74 20.49
N SER A 117 6.75 3.98 21.04
CA SER A 117 6.78 3.68 22.47
C SER A 117 6.83 4.96 23.32
N ASP A 118 7.65 5.94 22.94
CA ASP A 118 7.76 7.22 23.65
C ASP A 118 6.48 8.07 23.54
N LEU A 119 5.81 8.05 22.38
CA LEU A 119 4.50 8.72 22.21
C LEU A 119 3.43 8.04 23.06
N ILE A 120 3.38 6.71 23.04
CA ILE A 120 2.37 5.92 23.73
C ILE A 120 2.56 5.98 25.25
N ALA A 121 3.81 6.05 25.73
CA ALA A 121 4.12 6.23 27.16
C ALA A 121 3.62 7.57 27.73
N GLN A 122 3.35 8.57 26.88
CA GLN A 122 2.79 9.87 27.28
C GLN A 122 1.25 9.84 27.38
N LEU A 123 0.60 8.75 26.97
CA LEU A 123 -0.84 8.64 27.02
C LEU A 123 -1.34 8.35 28.46
N PRO A 124 -2.56 8.78 28.82
CA PRO A 124 -3.15 8.45 30.09
C PRO A 124 -3.28 6.94 30.28
N ILE A 125 -2.87 6.45 31.46
CA ILE A 125 -3.07 5.05 31.84
C ILE A 125 -4.57 4.81 32.06
N THR A 126 -5.09 3.76 31.43
CA THR A 126 -6.49 3.33 31.60
C THR A 126 -6.56 1.80 31.67
N ASP A 127 -7.61 1.29 32.29
CA ASP A 127 -7.98 -0.13 32.32
C ASP A 127 -8.87 -0.53 31.12
N GLN A 128 -9.35 0.44 30.32
CA GLN A 128 -10.20 0.20 29.16
C GLN A 128 -9.51 0.64 27.86
N GLY A 129 -9.19 -0.34 27.04
CA GLY A 129 -8.47 -0.13 25.80
C GLY A 129 -8.55 -1.35 24.90
N ASP A 130 -7.92 -1.21 23.74
CA ASP A 130 -7.78 -2.28 22.76
C ASP A 130 -6.29 -2.43 22.41
N PHE A 131 -5.88 -3.65 22.10
CA PHE A 131 -4.54 -3.90 21.57
C PHE A 131 -4.51 -3.51 20.10
N VAL A 132 -3.57 -2.63 19.76
CA VAL A 132 -3.39 -2.09 18.42
C VAL A 132 -1.98 -2.43 17.94
N GLN A 133 -1.92 -3.18 16.85
CA GLN A 133 -0.68 -3.50 16.17
C GLN A 133 -0.35 -2.41 15.14
N PHE A 134 0.88 -1.90 15.19
CA PHE A 134 1.36 -0.86 14.29
C PHE A 134 2.41 -1.39 13.31
N PHE A 135 2.34 -0.86 12.09
CA PHE A 135 3.28 -1.09 11.01
C PHE A 135 3.61 0.22 10.32
N SER A 136 4.77 0.32 9.69
CA SER A 136 5.07 1.36 8.72
C SER A 136 5.47 0.79 7.37
N PHE A 137 5.23 1.55 6.32
CA PHE A 137 5.72 1.27 4.97
C PHE A 137 5.70 2.54 4.12
N SER A 138 6.42 2.51 3.01
CA SER A 138 6.47 3.64 2.07
C SER A 138 5.45 3.50 0.96
N VAL A 139 4.85 4.64 0.58
CA VAL A 139 4.02 4.77 -0.62
C VAL A 139 4.48 5.97 -1.44
N PHE A 140 4.17 5.95 -2.74
CA PHE A 140 4.54 7.04 -3.63
C PHE A 140 3.29 7.68 -4.24
N SER A 141 3.23 9.01 -4.22
CA SER A 141 2.14 9.78 -4.81
C SER A 141 2.65 10.82 -5.80
N ASN A 142 1.71 11.46 -6.50
CA ASN A 142 1.97 12.55 -7.43
C ASN A 142 2.06 13.93 -6.77
N SER A 143 2.12 13.99 -5.43
CA SER A 143 2.19 15.24 -4.67
C SER A 143 3.32 15.18 -3.64
N PRO A 144 4.15 16.23 -3.51
CA PRO A 144 5.22 16.27 -2.52
C PRO A 144 4.71 16.45 -1.08
N ASN A 145 3.53 17.02 -0.91
CA ASN A 145 3.06 17.47 0.39
C ASN A 145 2.04 16.52 1.02
N GLU A 146 1.25 15.83 0.20
CA GLU A 146 0.16 15.00 0.69
C GLU A 146 0.08 13.71 -0.13
N VAL A 147 -0.04 12.58 0.57
CA VAL A 147 -0.24 11.28 -0.07
C VAL A 147 -1.60 11.18 -0.78
N LEU A 148 -2.62 11.85 -0.24
CA LEU A 148 -3.99 11.88 -0.75
C LEU A 148 -4.65 13.18 -0.28
N ALA A 149 -5.13 14.00 -1.21
CA ALA A 149 -5.84 15.23 -0.89
C ALA A 149 -7.26 14.93 -0.35
N ASP A 150 -7.77 15.84 0.48
CA ASP A 150 -9.07 15.67 1.12
C ASP A 150 -10.21 15.62 0.09
N GLY A 151 -11.19 14.75 0.33
CA GLY A 151 -12.34 14.54 -0.55
C GLY A 151 -12.07 13.68 -1.79
N LEU A 152 -10.83 13.21 -2.01
CA LEU A 152 -10.50 12.24 -3.05
C LEU A 152 -10.48 10.81 -2.50
N LEU A 153 -10.76 9.85 -3.37
CA LEU A 153 -10.72 8.43 -3.05
C LEU A 153 -9.42 7.80 -3.57
N PRO A 154 -8.74 6.97 -2.76
CA PRO A 154 -7.47 6.40 -3.14
C PRO A 154 -7.62 5.24 -4.12
N ILE A 155 -6.83 5.26 -5.19
CA ILE A 155 -6.57 4.10 -6.03
C ILE A 155 -5.10 3.69 -5.89
N TRP A 156 -4.84 2.41 -6.05
CA TRP A 156 -3.57 1.78 -5.69
C TRP A 156 -3.00 1.00 -6.87
N LYS A 157 -1.68 1.05 -7.04
CA LYS A 157 -0.96 0.23 -8.01
C LYS A 157 0.38 -0.17 -7.41
N TRP A 158 0.86 -1.37 -7.69
CA TRP A 158 2.23 -1.75 -7.34
C TRP A 158 3.14 -1.77 -8.56
N ALA A 159 4.42 -1.56 -8.33
CA ALA A 159 5.47 -1.70 -9.33
C ALA A 159 6.74 -2.30 -8.71
N LYS A 160 7.52 -3.01 -9.51
CA LYS A 160 8.82 -3.55 -9.13
C LYS A 160 9.83 -3.26 -10.25
N PRO A 161 10.38 -2.03 -10.29
CA PRO A 161 11.26 -1.60 -11.37
C PRO A 161 12.58 -2.40 -11.41
N ASN A 162 13.09 -2.84 -10.26
CA ASN A 162 14.38 -3.53 -10.13
C ASN A 162 14.27 -5.06 -10.25
N SER A 163 13.29 -5.59 -10.99
CA SER A 163 13.13 -7.04 -11.19
C SER A 163 14.09 -7.56 -12.26
N SER A 164 14.75 -8.69 -11.98
CA SER A 164 15.77 -9.30 -12.84
C SER A 164 15.25 -9.75 -14.22
N TYR A 165 13.94 -9.91 -14.38
CA TYR A 165 13.28 -10.47 -15.56
C TYR A 165 12.26 -9.51 -16.19
N ASN A 166 12.58 -8.21 -16.23
CA ASN A 166 11.73 -7.06 -16.63
C ASN A 166 10.99 -6.39 -15.46
N CYS A 167 10.65 -5.11 -15.68
CA CYS A 167 9.79 -4.32 -14.81
C CYS A 167 8.42 -5.00 -14.67
N LYS A 168 8.08 -5.43 -13.45
CA LYS A 168 6.77 -6.00 -13.12
C LYS A 168 5.88 -4.91 -12.53
N ARG A 169 4.60 -4.91 -12.87
CA ARG A 169 3.63 -3.93 -12.37
C ARG A 169 2.22 -4.49 -12.34
N GLY A 170 1.42 -3.96 -11.42
CA GLY A 170 -0.02 -4.21 -11.34
C GLY A 170 -0.83 -3.23 -12.16
N PHE A 171 -2.16 -3.36 -12.05
CA PHE A 171 -3.12 -2.38 -12.53
C PHE A 171 -3.49 -1.42 -11.39
N TRP A 172 -4.14 -0.30 -11.75
CA TRP A 172 -4.78 0.58 -10.78
C TRP A 172 -6.05 -0.08 -10.26
N GLU A 173 -6.10 -0.30 -8.95
CA GLU A 173 -7.21 -0.94 -8.25
C GLU A 173 -7.80 0.01 -7.19
N THR A 174 -9.12 -0.06 -7.02
CA THR A 174 -9.85 0.73 -6.02
C THR A 174 -9.76 0.14 -4.60
N ASN A 175 -9.23 -1.08 -4.49
CA ASN A 175 -9.09 -1.81 -3.25
C ASN A 175 -7.61 -2.21 -3.06
N LEU A 176 -7.03 -1.80 -1.93
CA LEU A 176 -5.61 -2.08 -1.64
C LEU A 176 -5.32 -3.58 -1.50
N HIS A 177 -6.24 -4.37 -0.93
CA HIS A 177 -6.08 -5.81 -0.85
C HIS A 177 -6.03 -6.44 -2.24
N GLN A 178 -6.92 -6.04 -3.17
CA GLN A 178 -6.87 -6.50 -4.56
C GLN A 178 -5.58 -6.06 -5.26
N ALA A 179 -5.13 -4.83 -5.03
CA ALA A 179 -3.86 -4.35 -5.58
C ALA A 179 -2.68 -5.22 -5.13
N LEU A 180 -2.70 -5.72 -3.89
CA LEU A 180 -1.65 -6.55 -3.31
C LEU A 180 -1.91 -8.06 -3.42
N GLU A 181 -3.08 -8.45 -3.94
CA GLU A 181 -3.46 -9.84 -4.13
C GLU A 181 -2.54 -10.50 -5.15
N HIS A 182 -2.04 -11.69 -4.83
CA HIS A 182 -1.07 -12.43 -5.64
C HIS A 182 0.29 -11.75 -5.89
N VAL A 183 0.57 -10.59 -5.27
CA VAL A 183 1.84 -9.90 -5.51
C VAL A 183 3.04 -10.66 -4.94
N GLU A 184 2.87 -11.34 -3.81
CA GLU A 184 3.91 -12.20 -3.26
C GLU A 184 4.36 -13.28 -4.27
N TRP A 185 3.39 -13.92 -4.94
CA TRP A 185 3.65 -14.98 -5.92
C TRP A 185 4.21 -14.44 -7.25
N THR A 186 3.79 -13.24 -7.65
CA THR A 186 4.14 -12.67 -8.97
C THR A 186 5.40 -11.81 -8.94
N ALA A 187 5.60 -11.03 -7.89
CA ALA A 187 6.69 -10.06 -7.77
C ALA A 187 7.60 -10.30 -6.57
N GLY A 188 7.16 -11.01 -5.53
CA GLY A 188 7.92 -11.20 -4.29
C GLY A 188 7.95 -9.95 -3.40
N LYS A 189 9.09 -9.68 -2.76
CA LYS A 189 9.29 -8.55 -1.82
C LYS A 189 9.79 -7.27 -2.50
N ASP A 190 9.86 -6.18 -1.73
CA ASP A 190 10.37 -4.86 -2.13
C ASP A 190 9.61 -4.20 -3.28
N LEU A 191 8.28 -4.40 -3.34
CA LEU A 191 7.43 -3.68 -4.28
C LEU A 191 7.31 -2.20 -3.88
N ILE A 192 7.24 -1.33 -4.88
CA ILE A 192 6.86 0.07 -4.72
C ILE A 192 5.34 0.15 -4.80
N LEU A 193 4.70 0.70 -3.77
CA LEU A 193 3.27 0.95 -3.76
C LEU A 193 2.99 2.40 -4.16
N LEU A 194 2.13 2.57 -5.16
CA LEU A 194 1.69 3.86 -5.70
C LEU A 194 0.27 4.15 -5.26
N ILE A 195 -0.01 5.43 -5.02
CA ILE A 195 -1.34 5.93 -4.65
C ILE A 195 -1.63 7.23 -5.39
N ILE A 196 -2.85 7.32 -5.92
CA ILE A 196 -3.42 8.55 -6.50
C ILE A 196 -4.82 8.76 -5.93
N GLY A 197 -5.18 10.02 -5.71
CA GLY A 197 -6.55 10.42 -5.40
C GLY A 197 -7.38 10.67 -6.66
N VAL A 198 -8.57 10.10 -6.72
CA VAL A 198 -9.54 10.31 -7.81
C VAL A 198 -10.89 10.78 -7.28
N SER A 199 -11.70 11.39 -8.16
CA SER A 199 -13.08 11.74 -7.83
C SER A 199 -13.95 10.50 -7.65
N GLU A 200 -15.04 10.64 -6.89
CA GLU A 200 -16.06 9.59 -6.69
C GLU A 200 -16.55 8.98 -8.02
N GLN A 201 -16.86 9.82 -9.01
CA GLN A 201 -17.31 9.35 -10.33
C GLN A 201 -16.27 8.44 -11.01
N THR A 202 -15.00 8.82 -10.94
CA THR A 202 -13.90 8.04 -11.53
C THR A 202 -13.72 6.72 -10.77
N PHE A 203 -13.78 6.78 -9.44
CA PHE A 203 -13.67 5.62 -8.57
C PHE A 203 -14.77 4.59 -8.84
N GLN A 204 -16.03 5.01 -8.93
CA GLN A 204 -17.17 4.13 -9.26
C GLN A 204 -17.04 3.50 -10.65
N THR A 205 -16.49 4.25 -11.61
CA THR A 205 -16.22 3.73 -12.96
C THR A 205 -15.17 2.61 -12.90
N LEU A 206 -14.10 2.81 -12.14
CA LEU A 206 -13.05 1.79 -11.96
C LEU A 206 -13.56 0.55 -11.23
N GLN A 207 -14.39 0.72 -10.18
CA GLN A 207 -15.04 -0.40 -9.50
C GLN A 207 -15.88 -1.24 -10.47
N THR A 208 -16.70 -0.58 -11.31
CA THR A 208 -17.52 -1.28 -12.31
C THR A 208 -16.68 -2.07 -13.32
N ILE A 209 -15.51 -1.54 -13.70
CA ILE A 209 -14.58 -2.22 -14.61
C ILE A 209 -13.95 -3.43 -13.91
N ALA A 210 -13.53 -3.28 -12.65
CA ALA A 210 -12.95 -4.35 -11.85
C ALA A 210 -13.94 -5.51 -11.64
N ASP A 211 -15.19 -5.21 -11.27
CA ASP A 211 -16.23 -6.22 -11.05
C ASP A 211 -16.51 -7.06 -12.31
N ARG A 212 -16.46 -6.43 -13.49
CA ARG A 212 -16.60 -7.13 -14.78
C ARG A 212 -15.42 -8.05 -15.06
N ARG A 213 -14.20 -7.68 -14.68
CA ARG A 213 -13.01 -8.55 -14.83
C ARG A 213 -13.12 -9.77 -13.93
N THR A 214 -13.50 -9.57 -12.67
CA THR A 214 -13.67 -10.66 -11.70
C THR A 214 -14.79 -11.62 -12.12
N THR A 215 -15.91 -11.09 -12.60
CA THR A 215 -17.05 -11.90 -13.08
C THR A 215 -16.73 -12.63 -14.40
N GLY A 216 -15.97 -12.00 -15.30
CA GLY A 216 -15.51 -12.61 -16.54
C GLY A 216 -14.53 -13.76 -16.30
N LEU A 217 -13.56 -13.58 -15.41
CA LEU A 217 -12.60 -14.63 -15.03
C LEU A 217 -13.26 -15.79 -14.28
N ALA A 218 -14.22 -15.52 -13.38
CA ALA A 218 -15.01 -16.56 -12.73
C ALA A 218 -15.86 -17.37 -13.73
N SER A 219 -16.32 -16.75 -14.81
CA SER A 219 -17.07 -17.43 -15.88
C SER A 219 -16.16 -18.30 -16.76
N ILE A 220 -14.91 -17.87 -17.01
CA ILE A 220 -13.91 -18.66 -17.75
C ILE A 220 -13.44 -19.86 -16.91
N MET A 221 -13.16 -19.66 -15.61
CA MET A 221 -12.76 -20.77 -14.73
C MET A 221 -13.88 -21.80 -14.49
N ARG A 222 -15.16 -21.40 -14.54
CA ARG A 222 -16.30 -22.33 -14.52
C ARG A 222 -16.45 -23.14 -15.81
N LEU A 223 -15.98 -22.63 -16.95
CA LEU A 223 -16.03 -23.36 -18.21
C LEU A 223 -14.89 -24.38 -18.32
N GLU A 224 -13.73 -24.11 -17.73
CA GLU A 224 -12.60 -25.05 -17.71
C GLU A 224 -12.79 -26.21 -16.72
N THR A 225 -13.59 -26.03 -15.66
CA THR A 225 -13.93 -27.12 -14.70
C THR A 225 -15.06 -28.04 -15.18
N LEU A 226 -15.77 -27.68 -16.26
CA LEU A 226 -16.79 -28.52 -16.90
C LEU A 226 -16.30 -29.18 -18.21
N GLY A 227 -15.00 -29.02 -18.53
CA GLY A 227 -14.40 -29.47 -19.79
C GLY A 227 -13.47 -30.69 -19.69
N TYR A 228 -13.41 -31.38 -18.56
CA TYR A 228 -12.67 -32.65 -18.42
C TYR A 228 -13.57 -33.75 -17.85
N ASP A 229 -14.44 -34.27 -18.73
CA ASP A 229 -14.95 -35.64 -18.65
C ASP A 229 -15.35 -36.04 -20.08
N LEU A 230 -14.36 -36.53 -20.84
CA LEU A 230 -14.53 -37.43 -22.00
C LEU A 230 -13.31 -38.36 -22.10
#